data_AF-U1PNT1-F1
#
_entry.id   AF-U1PNT1-F1
#
_cell.length_a   1.000
_cell.length_b   1.000
_cell.length_c   1.000
_cell.angle_alpha   90.00
_cell.angle_beta   90.00
_cell.angle_gamma   90.00
#
_symmetry.space_group_name_H-M   'P 1'
#
loop_
_entity.id
_entity.type
_entity.pdbx_description
1 polymer ?
#
loop_
_entity_poly.entity_id
_entity_poly.type
_entity_poly.pdbx_seq_one_letter_code
_entity_poly.pdbx_strand_id
1 'polypeptide(L)'
;MTTSDVEGKVIGETVQVCLDGVMSVFESRMREMLDDAGIERPDPQPDEWYPLADFLAVLRTVETDTGENALTKIGESTPRFADWPASD
;
A
#
# COMPACT_ATOMS: atom_id res chain seq x y z
N MET A 1 -14.39 -10.79 -5.84
CA MET A 1 -14.25 -10.73 -4.38
C MET A 1 -14.07 -9.27 -4.01
N THR A 2 -15.12 -8.64 -3.50
CA THR A 2 -15.10 -7.25 -3.04
C THR A 2 -14.27 -7.19 -1.77
N THR A 3 -13.34 -6.24 -1.68
CA THR A 3 -12.46 -6.11 -0.50
C THR A 3 -13.18 -5.73 0.78
N SER A 4 -14.40 -5.23 0.65
CA SER A 4 -15.23 -4.70 1.72
C SER A 4 -15.55 -5.72 2.82
N ASP A 5 -15.36 -7.01 2.57
CA ASP A 5 -15.59 -8.09 3.54
C ASP A 5 -14.32 -8.54 4.30
N VAL A 6 -13.17 -7.91 4.05
CA VAL A 6 -11.91 -8.24 4.74
C VAL A 6 -11.83 -7.44 6.04
N GLU A 7 -12.03 -8.13 7.18
CA GLU A 7 -11.80 -7.57 8.51
C GLU A 7 -10.31 -7.57 8.85
N GLY A 8 -9.75 -6.40 9.16
CA GLY A 8 -8.35 -6.27 9.56
C GLY A 8 -7.84 -4.84 9.49
N LYS A 9 -6.66 -4.61 10.05
CA LYS A 9 -5.94 -3.34 9.95
C LYS A 9 -4.51 -3.58 9.48
N VAL A 10 -3.94 -2.57 8.82
CA VAL A 10 -2.55 -2.52 8.39
C VAL A 10 -1.88 -1.29 9.01
N ILE A 11 -0.64 -1.44 9.47
CA ILE A 11 0.13 -0.35 10.05
C ILE A 11 0.59 0.61 8.96
N GLY A 12 0.60 1.92 9.22
CA GLY A 12 0.86 2.94 8.22
C GLY A 12 2.22 2.84 7.56
N GLU A 13 3.24 2.34 8.25
CA GLU A 13 4.55 2.05 7.66
C GLU A 13 4.46 1.07 6.47
N THR A 14 3.57 0.08 6.54
CA THR A 14 3.30 -0.83 5.41
C THR A 14 2.55 -0.13 4.27
N VAL A 15 1.67 0.83 4.59
CA VAL A 15 0.96 1.63 3.58
C VAL A 15 1.92 2.57 2.84
N GLN A 16 2.91 3.13 3.55
CA GLN A 16 3.95 3.99 2.97
C GLN A 16 4.79 3.28 1.90
N VAL A 17 4.90 1.94 1.95
CA VAL A 17 5.57 1.13 0.90
C VAL A 17 5.00 1.42 -0.49
N CYS A 18 3.72 1.75 -0.60
CA CYS A 18 3.13 2.11 -1.88
C CYS A 18 3.78 3.35 -2.49
N LEU A 19 4.15 4.33 -1.67
CA LEU A 19 4.80 5.57 -2.09
C LEU A 19 6.32 5.37 -2.28
N ASP A 20 6.98 4.73 -1.33
CA ASP A 20 8.45 4.57 -1.34
C ASP A 20 8.94 3.44 -2.24
N GLY A 21 8.08 2.46 -2.53
CA GLY A 21 8.38 1.28 -3.32
C GLY A 21 8.25 1.48 -4.83
N VAL A 22 7.72 2.63 -5.27
CA VAL A 22 7.58 2.96 -6.71
C VAL A 22 8.64 3.94 -7.17
N MET A 23 8.92 3.94 -8.49
CA MET A 23 9.78 4.98 -9.06
C MET A 23 9.09 6.35 -8.94
N SER A 24 9.85 7.41 -8.69
CA SER A 24 9.32 8.77 -8.46
C SER A 24 8.35 9.28 -9.54
N VAL A 25 8.52 8.85 -10.80
CA VAL A 25 7.58 9.17 -11.89
C VAL A 25 6.16 8.64 -11.66
N PHE A 26 5.99 7.63 -10.83
CA PHE A 26 4.70 7.01 -10.49
C PHE A 26 4.14 7.46 -9.13
N GLU A 27 4.90 8.24 -8.35
CA GLU A 27 4.53 8.67 -6.99
C GLU A 27 3.22 9.46 -6.97
N SER A 28 3.07 10.45 -7.87
CA SER A 28 1.83 11.24 -7.99
C SER A 28 0.61 10.38 -8.30
N ARG A 29 0.77 9.37 -9.17
CA ARG A 29 -0.32 8.46 -9.52
C ARG A 29 -0.68 7.54 -8.35
N MET A 30 0.32 7.06 -7.62
CA MET A 30 0.08 6.28 -6.41
C MET A 30 -0.65 7.11 -5.35
N ARG A 31 -0.28 8.38 -5.21
CA ARG A 31 -0.92 9.31 -4.28
C ARG A 31 -2.41 9.50 -4.58
N GLU A 32 -2.77 9.65 -5.87
CA GLU A 32 -4.17 9.70 -6.32
C GLU A 32 -4.93 8.42 -5.95
N MET A 33 -4.34 7.24 -6.16
CA MET A 33 -4.98 5.96 -5.83
C MET A 33 -5.23 5.78 -4.33
N LEU A 34 -4.30 6.25 -3.49
CA LEU A 34 -4.46 6.23 -2.04
C LEU A 34 -5.57 7.21 -1.59
N ASP A 35 -5.63 8.40 -2.19
CA ASP A 35 -6.70 9.37 -1.91
C ASP A 35 -8.08 8.81 -2.31
N ASP A 36 -8.18 8.17 -3.48
CA ASP A 36 -9.41 7.51 -3.95
C ASP A 36 -9.86 6.36 -3.03
N ALA A 37 -8.93 5.75 -2.31
CA ALA A 37 -9.18 4.71 -1.31
C ALA A 37 -9.51 5.28 0.08
N GLY A 38 -9.58 6.60 0.25
CA GLY A 38 -9.87 7.26 1.53
C GLY A 38 -8.66 7.37 2.46
N ILE A 39 -7.45 7.07 1.98
CA ILE A 39 -6.20 7.28 2.72
C ILE A 39 -5.71 8.69 2.38
N GLU A 40 -6.46 9.71 2.79
CA GLU A 40 -6.24 11.11 2.41
C GLU A 40 -4.94 11.71 2.98
N ARG A 41 -4.50 12.84 2.41
CA ARG A 41 -3.34 13.61 2.91
C ARG A 41 -3.49 14.02 4.39
N PRO A 42 -2.41 14.05 5.18
CA PRO A 42 -0.99 13.80 4.82
C PRO A 42 -0.70 12.33 4.47
N ASP A 43 0.50 12.03 3.95
CA ASP A 43 0.90 10.63 3.70
C ASP A 43 0.69 9.76 4.95
N PRO A 44 0.46 8.44 4.77
CA PRO A 44 0.09 7.55 5.87
C PRO A 44 1.06 7.70 7.04
N GLN A 45 0.54 7.90 8.25
CA GLN A 45 1.39 8.05 9.43
C GLN A 45 1.92 6.68 9.86
N PRO A 46 3.24 6.50 10.05
CA PRO A 46 3.85 5.19 10.27
C PRO A 46 3.22 4.38 11.42
N ASP A 47 2.76 5.07 12.48
CA ASP A 47 2.21 4.49 13.71
C ASP A 47 0.68 4.42 13.74
N GLU A 48 0.00 4.86 12.67
CA GLU A 48 -1.45 4.80 12.55
C GLU A 48 -1.93 3.50 11.88
N TRP A 49 -3.11 3.03 12.27
CA TRP A 49 -3.70 1.82 11.73
C TRP A 49 -4.80 2.12 10.72
N TYR A 50 -4.65 1.62 9.50
CA TYR A 50 -5.60 1.81 8.39
C TYR A 50 -6.41 0.54 8.13
N PRO A 51 -7.64 0.63 7.57
CA PRO A 51 -8.40 -0.55 7.20
C PRO A 51 -7.66 -1.39 6.16
N LEU A 52 -7.54 -2.70 6.41
CA LEU A 52 -6.90 -3.62 5.47
C LEU A 52 -7.63 -3.65 4.12
N ALA A 53 -8.96 -3.48 4.16
CA ALA A 53 -9.79 -3.46 2.96
C ALA A 53 -9.40 -2.33 1.99
N ASP A 54 -9.10 -1.14 2.52
CA ASP A 54 -8.76 0.04 1.72
C ASP A 54 -7.36 -0.13 1.10
N PHE A 55 -6.39 -0.59 1.90
CA PHE A 55 -5.05 -0.90 1.40
C PHE A 55 -5.07 -1.97 0.28
N LEU A 56 -5.83 -3.05 0.46
CA LEU A 56 -5.98 -4.06 -0.57
C LEU A 56 -6.73 -3.55 -1.81
N ALA A 57 -7.61 -2.55 -1.66
CA ALA A 57 -8.25 -1.89 -2.81
C ALA A 57 -7.20 -1.12 -3.64
N VAL A 58 -6.31 -0.38 -2.97
CA VAL A 58 -5.18 0.32 -3.62
C VAL A 58 -4.33 -0.65 -4.42
N LEU A 59 -3.91 -1.77 -3.83
CA LEU A 59 -3.09 -2.77 -4.53
C LEU A 59 -3.76 -3.34 -5.79
N ARG A 60 -5.08 -3.57 -5.75
CA ARG A 60 -5.85 -4.00 -6.94
C ARG A 60 -5.92 -2.90 -8.01
N THR A 61 -6.08 -1.64 -7.60
CA THR A 61 -6.06 -0.51 -8.53
C THR A 61 -4.69 -0.41 -9.21
N VAL A 62 -3.60 -0.55 -8.45
CA VAL A 62 -2.23 -0.56 -9.00
C VAL A 62 -2.05 -1.67 -10.02
N GLU A 63 -2.47 -2.90 -9.70
CA GLU A 63 -2.43 -4.04 -10.63
C GLU A 63 -3.23 -3.76 -11.91
N THR A 64 -4.45 -3.23 -11.77
CA THR A 64 -5.35 -2.98 -12.91
C THR A 64 -4.84 -1.86 -13.81
N ASP A 65 -4.32 -0.78 -13.22
CA ASP A 65 -3.98 0.44 -13.95
C ASP A 65 -2.54 0.48 -14.45
N THR A 66 -1.63 -0.18 -13.72
CA THR A 66 -0.18 -0.11 -13.97
C THR A 66 0.40 -1.47 -14.33
N GLY A 67 -0.29 -2.55 -13.97
CA GLY A 67 0.13 -3.93 -14.25
C GLY A 67 0.86 -4.62 -13.09
N GLU A 68 0.94 -5.94 -13.18
CA GLU A 68 1.50 -6.85 -12.18
C GLU A 68 2.97 -6.53 -11.80
N ASN A 69 3.75 -5.95 -12.71
CA ASN A 69 5.12 -5.53 -12.44
C ASN A 69 5.21 -4.45 -11.35
N ALA A 70 4.25 -3.52 -11.30
CA ALA A 70 4.21 -2.48 -10.27
C ALA A 70 3.89 -3.09 -8.90
N LEU A 71 2.92 -4.00 -8.85
CA LEU A 71 2.59 -4.75 -7.65
C LEU A 71 3.78 -5.58 -7.14
N THR A 72 4.52 -6.20 -8.06
CA THR A 72 5.76 -6.94 -7.73
C THR A 72 6.80 -6.04 -7.08
N LYS A 73 7.01 -4.81 -7.59
CA LYS A 73 7.97 -3.85 -7.01
C LYS A 73 7.58 -3.37 -5.62
N ILE A 74 6.29 -3.19 -5.37
CA ILE A 74 5.75 -2.88 -4.03
C ILE A 74 6.05 -4.06 -3.10
N GLY A 75 5.72 -5.29 -3.50
CA GLY A 75 5.98 -6.50 -2.72
C GLY A 75 7.48 -6.73 -2.43
N GLU A 76 8.36 -6.49 -3.39
CA GLU A 76 9.83 -6.52 -3.19
C GLU A 76 10.33 -5.46 -2.21
N SER A 77 9.58 -4.37 -2.05
CA SER A 77 9.94 -3.27 -1.15
C SER A 77 9.41 -3.50 0.27
N THR A 78 8.28 -4.20 0.44
CA THR A 78 7.64 -4.45 1.74
C THR A 78 8.59 -4.95 2.84
N PRO A 79 9.52 -5.90 2.61
CA PRO A 79 10.42 -6.37 3.67
C PRO A 79 11.32 -5.29 4.28
N ARG A 80 11.55 -4.15 3.60
CA ARG A 80 12.31 -3.02 4.14
C ARG A 80 11.54 -2.21 5.19
N PHE A 81 10.22 -2.37 5.22
CA PHE A 81 9.28 -1.59 6.02
C PHE A 81 8.44 -2.49 6.95
N ALA A 82 8.88 -3.72 7.13
CA ALA A 82 8.26 -4.66 8.05
C ALA A 82 9.32 -5.12 9.04
N ASP A 83 9.03 -4.99 10.33
CA ASP A 83 9.76 -5.68 11.38
C ASP A 83 9.45 -7.18 11.29
N TRP A 84 10.11 -7.86 10.36
CA TRP A 84 9.97 -9.29 10.23
C TRP A 84 10.62 -9.96 11.44
N PRO A 85 9.94 -10.88 12.13
CA PRO A 85 10.60 -11.67 13.17
C PRO A 85 11.82 -12.34 12.54
N ALA A 86 12.98 -12.21 13.18
CA ALA A 86 14.18 -12.89 12.72
C ALA A 86 13.86 -14.37 12.53
N SER A 87 14.11 -14.89 11.34
CA SER A 87 13.94 -16.31 11.07
C SER A 87 14.89 -17.07 12.00
N ASP A 88 14.35 -17.89 12.91
CA ASP A 88 15.12 -18.93 13.61
C ASP A 88 15.70 -19.97 12.63
#